data_AF-A0A4R5NBH7-F1
#
_entry.id   AF-A0A4R5NBH7-F1
#
_cell.length_a   1.000
_cell.length_b   1.000
_cell.length_c   1.000
_cell.angle_alpha   90.00
_cell.angle_beta   90.00
_cell.angle_gamma   90.00
#
_symmetry.space_group_name_H-M   'P 1'
#
loop_
_entity.id
_entity.type
_entity.pdbx_description
1 polymer ?
#
loop_
_entity_poly.entity_id
_entity_poly.type
_entity_poly.pdbx_seq_one_letter_code
_entity_poly.pdbx_strand_id
1 'polypeptide(L)'
;MIFVTVGTHEQPFDRLLKKIDGLIESGDITESVFIQTGYSDYVPKFAKSKQFLSNIEMEKNIDEARIVITHGGPASFLSVLSKGKIPIVVPRLLKFNEHVNNHQVVFAEKVVNKGYPIKLVTNIDDILSFIEEYKENDMERQYNSHNEKFVADFSHIIVNMVR
;
A
#
# COMPACT_ATOMS: atom_id res chain seq x y z
N MET A 1 -11.67 -7.71 5.01
CA MET A 1 -11.83 -6.55 4.12
C MET A 1 -10.48 -6.25 3.50
N ILE A 2 -10.45 -6.07 2.19
CA ILE A 2 -9.32 -5.53 1.43
C ILE A 2 -9.54 -4.04 1.25
N PHE A 3 -8.54 -3.24 1.57
CA PHE A 3 -8.54 -1.81 1.26
C PHE A 3 -7.55 -1.51 0.13
N VAL A 4 -8.01 -0.80 -0.90
CA VAL A 4 -7.20 -0.41 -2.05
C VAL A 4 -7.10 1.11 -2.11
N THR A 5 -5.89 1.66 -2.23
CA THR A 5 -5.69 3.10 -2.43
C THR A 5 -4.69 3.42 -3.55
N VAL A 6 -5.09 4.32 -4.45
CA VAL A 6 -4.22 4.81 -5.55
C VAL A 6 -3.55 6.16 -5.24
N GLY A 7 -3.70 6.65 -4.00
CA GLY A 7 -3.21 7.95 -3.56
C GLY A 7 -3.94 9.14 -4.18
N THR A 8 -3.32 10.30 -4.11
CA THR A 8 -3.86 11.58 -4.59
C THR A 8 -3.12 12.11 -5.83
N HIS A 9 -2.26 11.30 -6.44
CA HIS A 9 -1.55 11.68 -7.66
C HIS A 9 -2.53 11.85 -8.83
N GLU A 10 -2.38 12.93 -9.60
CA GLU A 10 -3.32 13.35 -10.64
C GLU A 10 -3.41 12.43 -11.86
N GLN A 11 -2.32 11.73 -12.20
CA GLN A 11 -2.35 10.71 -13.24
C GLN A 11 -3.29 9.54 -12.83
N PRO A 12 -4.14 9.03 -13.72
CA PRO A 12 -5.06 7.94 -13.41
C PRO A 12 -4.30 6.65 -13.08
N PHE A 13 -4.91 5.75 -12.29
CA PHE A 13 -4.36 4.41 -12.02
C PHE A 13 -5.36 3.30 -12.34
N ASP A 14 -5.97 3.41 -13.52
CA ASP A 14 -7.00 2.50 -14.01
C ASP A 14 -6.57 1.03 -14.02
N ARG A 15 -5.29 0.74 -14.30
CA ARG A 15 -4.78 -0.64 -14.35
C ARG A 15 -5.03 -1.39 -13.04
N LEU A 16 -4.73 -0.75 -11.90
CA LEU A 16 -4.95 -1.35 -10.60
C LEU A 16 -6.45 -1.53 -10.33
N LEU A 17 -7.25 -0.50 -10.60
CA LEU A 17 -8.68 -0.55 -10.34
C LEU A 17 -9.38 -1.63 -11.17
N LYS A 18 -9.09 -1.70 -12.48
CA LYS A 18 -9.61 -2.71 -13.39
C LYS A 18 -9.21 -4.12 -12.98
N LYS A 19 -7.96 -4.32 -12.54
CA LYS A 19 -7.51 -5.64 -12.06
C LYS A 19 -8.30 -6.08 -10.84
N ILE A 20 -8.43 -5.21 -9.83
CA ILE A 20 -9.17 -5.54 -8.60
C ILE A 20 -10.64 -5.80 -8.92
N ASP A 21 -11.28 -4.93 -9.70
CA ASP A 21 -12.70 -5.07 -10.05
C ASP A 21 -12.97 -6.36 -10.84
N GLY A 22 -12.08 -6.74 -11.76
CA GLY A 22 -12.18 -8.01 -12.50
C GLY A 22 -11.94 -9.26 -11.63
N LEU A 23 -11.10 -9.17 -10.59
CA LEU A 23 -10.93 -10.25 -9.62
C LEU A 23 -12.16 -10.42 -8.72
N ILE A 24 -12.91 -9.34 -8.46
CA ILE A 24 -14.20 -9.43 -7.76
C ILE A 24 -15.26 -10.02 -8.69
N GLU A 25 -15.33 -9.56 -9.94
CA GLU A 25 -16.28 -10.04 -10.95
C GLU A 25 -16.18 -11.55 -11.20
N SER A 26 -14.95 -12.06 -11.30
CA SER A 26 -14.66 -13.49 -11.51
C SER A 26 -14.91 -14.37 -10.27
N GLY A 27 -15.06 -13.77 -9.10
CA GLY A 27 -15.23 -14.49 -7.83
C GLY A 27 -13.91 -14.94 -7.18
N ASP A 28 -12.76 -14.56 -7.72
CA ASP A 28 -11.44 -14.82 -7.11
C ASP A 28 -11.29 -14.07 -5.78
N ILE A 29 -11.83 -12.84 -5.70
CA ILE A 29 -11.97 -12.08 -4.45
C ILE A 29 -13.43 -12.15 -3.98
N THR A 30 -13.67 -12.90 -2.90
CA THR A 30 -15.00 -13.05 -2.30
C THR A 30 -15.22 -12.17 -1.06
N GLU A 31 -14.16 -11.58 -0.50
CA GLU A 31 -14.28 -10.69 0.66
C GLU A 31 -14.61 -9.24 0.27
N SER A 32 -15.08 -8.45 1.24
CA SER A 32 -15.42 -7.05 1.01
C SER A 32 -14.20 -6.23 0.58
N VAL A 33 -14.37 -5.43 -0.48
CA VAL A 33 -13.34 -4.51 -1.00
C VAL A 33 -13.83 -3.06 -0.90
N PHE A 34 -12.99 -2.19 -0.34
CA PHE A 34 -13.17 -0.74 -0.37
C PHE A 34 -12.02 -0.09 -1.13
N ILE A 35 -12.35 0.82 -2.06
CA ILE A 35 -11.38 1.40 -3.00
C ILE A 35 -11.40 2.93 -2.91
N GLN A 36 -10.24 3.53 -2.63
CA GLN A 36 -10.00 4.93 -2.97
C GLN A 36 -9.55 5.05 -4.43
N THR A 37 -10.33 5.73 -5.27
CA THR A 37 -10.08 5.79 -6.73
C THR A 37 -9.22 6.97 -7.19
N GLY A 38 -9.05 8.00 -6.36
CA GLY A 38 -8.23 9.18 -6.68
C GLY A 38 -8.66 9.85 -7.98
N TYR A 39 -7.69 10.17 -8.84
CA TYR A 39 -7.93 10.75 -10.17
C TYR A 39 -8.04 9.69 -11.28
N SER A 40 -8.39 8.44 -10.94
CA SER A 40 -8.59 7.40 -11.95
C SER A 40 -9.88 7.64 -12.74
N ASP A 41 -9.87 7.33 -14.03
CA ASP A 41 -11.03 7.46 -14.91
C ASP A 41 -11.95 6.24 -14.79
N TYR A 42 -11.38 5.08 -14.45
CA TYR A 42 -12.15 3.88 -14.23
C TYR A 42 -12.94 3.92 -12.91
N VAL A 43 -14.24 3.69 -12.99
CA VAL A 43 -15.14 3.57 -11.84
C VAL A 43 -15.38 2.08 -11.53
N PRO A 44 -14.96 1.58 -10.35
CA PRO A 44 -15.23 0.21 -9.94
C PRO A 44 -16.73 -0.11 -9.90
N LYS A 45 -17.11 -1.29 -10.39
CA LYS A 45 -18.51 -1.74 -10.49
C LYS A 45 -18.91 -2.70 -9.38
N PHE A 46 -17.96 -3.48 -8.88
CA PHE A 46 -18.22 -4.58 -7.93
C PHE A 46 -17.68 -4.29 -6.53
N ALA A 47 -17.04 -3.14 -6.32
CA ALA A 47 -16.52 -2.71 -5.02
C ALA A 47 -17.15 -1.39 -4.56
N LYS A 48 -17.23 -1.19 -3.24
CA LYS A 48 -17.51 0.13 -2.69
C LYS A 48 -16.31 1.03 -2.97
N SER A 49 -16.55 2.24 -3.44
CA SER A 49 -15.48 3.17 -3.76
C SER A 49 -15.79 4.60 -3.35
N LYS A 50 -14.73 5.38 -3.11
CA LYS A 50 -14.79 6.82 -2.88
C LYS A 50 -13.60 7.47 -3.55
N GLN A 51 -13.80 8.64 -4.15
CA GLN A 51 -12.73 9.29 -4.91
C GLN A 51 -11.56 9.71 -4.02
N PHE A 52 -11.85 10.46 -2.96
CA PHE A 52 -10.86 10.92 -1.99
C PHE A 52 -11.31 10.59 -0.58
N LEU A 53 -10.34 10.26 0.27
CA LEU A 53 -10.53 10.02 1.68
C LEU A 53 -9.90 11.15 2.47
N SER A 54 -10.54 11.56 3.55
CA SER A 54 -9.88 12.33 4.60
C SER A 54 -8.82 11.46 5.28
N ASN A 55 -7.87 12.08 5.99
CA ASN A 55 -6.86 11.34 6.74
C ASN A 55 -7.49 10.38 7.77
N ILE A 56 -8.58 10.80 8.43
CA ILE A 56 -9.31 9.95 9.40
C ILE A 56 -9.91 8.73 8.71
N GLU A 57 -10.51 8.90 7.53
CA GLU A 57 -11.05 7.79 6.75
C GLU A 57 -9.95 6.85 6.26
N MET A 58 -8.82 7.40 5.79
CA MET A 58 -7.67 6.61 5.35
C MET A 58 -7.15 5.72 6.49
N GLU A 59 -6.87 6.32 7.65
CA GLU A 59 -6.37 5.61 8.83
C GLU A 59 -7.35 4.52 9.29
N LYS A 60 -8.65 4.85 9.36
CA LYS A 60 -9.69 3.87 9.69
C LYS A 60 -9.70 2.69 8.71
N ASN A 61 -9.64 2.94 7.41
CA ASN A 61 -9.64 1.88 6.42
C ASN A 61 -8.37 1.02 6.49
N ILE A 62 -7.21 1.63 6.75
CA ILE A 62 -5.97 0.88 6.99
C ILE A 62 -6.10 -0.01 8.23
N ASP A 63 -6.63 0.53 9.33
CA ASP A 63 -6.78 -0.19 10.60
C ASP A 63 -7.78 -1.35 10.51
N GLU A 64 -8.90 -1.18 9.82
CA GLU A 64 -9.92 -2.22 9.63
C GLU A 64 -9.56 -3.26 8.55
N ALA A 65 -8.69 -2.91 7.61
CA ALA A 65 -8.33 -3.80 6.51
C ALA A 65 -7.44 -4.96 6.97
N ARG A 66 -7.74 -6.17 6.47
CA ARG A 66 -6.84 -7.32 6.60
C ARG A 66 -5.63 -7.15 5.67
N ILE A 67 -5.89 -6.68 4.44
CA ILE A 67 -4.89 -6.42 3.41
C ILE A 67 -5.04 -4.98 2.95
N VAL A 68 -3.92 -4.27 2.83
CA VAL A 68 -3.87 -2.97 2.15
C VAL A 68 -3.09 -3.12 0.85
N ILE A 69 -3.75 -2.82 -0.26
CA ILE A 69 -3.15 -2.72 -1.59
C ILE A 69 -2.97 -1.23 -1.88
N THR A 70 -1.75 -0.81 -2.18
CA THR A 70 -1.45 0.61 -2.37
C THR A 70 -0.53 0.83 -3.56
N HIS A 71 -0.61 2.02 -4.15
CA HIS A 71 0.39 2.45 -5.12
C HIS A 71 1.81 2.52 -4.53
N GLY A 72 2.83 2.65 -5.37
CA GLY A 72 4.23 2.77 -4.94
C GLY A 72 4.66 4.12 -4.35
N GLY A 73 3.71 4.93 -3.86
CA GLY A 73 4.01 6.16 -3.14
C GLY A 73 4.59 5.87 -1.74
N PRO A 74 5.81 6.32 -1.41
CA PRO A 74 6.51 5.99 -0.16
C PRO A 74 5.66 6.20 1.10
N ALA A 75 5.02 7.37 1.23
CA ALA A 75 4.23 7.71 2.41
C ALA A 75 3.06 6.74 2.65
N SER A 76 2.43 6.25 1.58
CA SER A 76 1.25 5.39 1.71
C SER A 76 1.62 4.00 2.21
N PHE A 77 2.59 3.33 1.60
CA PHE A 77 2.93 1.98 2.07
C PHE A 77 3.74 2.00 3.38
N LEU A 78 4.49 3.07 3.68
CA LEU A 78 5.13 3.25 4.98
C LEU A 78 4.11 3.46 6.10
N SER A 79 2.99 4.16 5.83
CA SER A 79 1.89 4.27 6.80
C SER A 79 1.33 2.89 7.15
N VAL A 80 1.09 2.02 6.16
CA VAL A 80 0.64 0.63 6.40
C VAL A 80 1.64 -0.16 7.23
N LEU A 81 2.93 -0.09 6.90
CA LEU A 81 4.01 -0.71 7.68
C LEU A 81 4.03 -0.19 9.12
N SER A 82 3.83 1.11 9.33
CA SER A 82 3.80 1.71 10.67
C SER A 82 2.67 1.19 11.56
N LYS A 83 1.61 0.64 10.95
CA LYS A 83 0.50 -0.05 11.62
C LYS A 83 0.76 -1.54 11.84
N GLY A 84 1.98 -2.01 11.57
CA GLY A 84 2.38 -3.42 11.72
C GLY A 84 1.80 -4.33 10.64
N LYS A 85 1.35 -3.78 9.50
CA LYS A 85 0.74 -4.54 8.39
C LYS A 85 1.71 -4.61 7.20
N ILE A 86 1.61 -5.69 6.43
CA ILE A 86 2.42 -5.90 5.22
C ILE A 86 1.63 -5.39 4.01
N PRO A 87 2.01 -4.27 3.37
CA PRO A 87 1.30 -3.78 2.20
C PRO A 87 1.63 -4.61 0.95
N ILE A 88 0.63 -4.77 0.08
CA ILE A 88 0.82 -5.14 -1.32
C ILE A 88 1.03 -3.85 -2.12
N VAL A 89 2.23 -3.67 -2.64
CA VAL A 89 2.66 -2.42 -3.29
C VAL A 89 2.67 -2.59 -4.79
N VAL A 90 1.80 -1.84 -5.48
CA VAL A 90 1.68 -1.84 -6.95
C VAL A 90 2.20 -0.49 -7.47
N PRO A 91 3.47 -0.39 -7.89
CA PRO A 91 4.00 0.87 -8.38
C PRO A 91 3.30 1.31 -9.68
N ARG A 92 3.12 2.62 -9.81
CA ARG A 92 2.76 3.24 -11.09
C ARG A 92 3.95 3.16 -12.04
N LEU A 93 3.68 2.88 -13.31
CA LEU A 93 4.72 2.69 -14.32
C LEU A 93 4.63 3.71 -15.45
N LEU A 94 5.78 4.21 -15.89
CA LEU A 94 5.91 5.11 -17.03
C LEU A 94 5.34 4.47 -18.31
N LYS A 95 5.57 3.17 -18.52
CA LYS A 95 5.10 2.43 -19.72
C LYS A 95 3.57 2.40 -19.86
N PHE A 96 2.84 2.65 -18.77
CA PHE A 96 1.38 2.73 -18.76
C PHE A 96 0.86 4.18 -18.62
N ASN A 97 1.77 5.17 -18.70
CA ASN A 97 1.46 6.59 -18.49
C ASN A 97 0.84 6.91 -17.12
N GLU A 98 1.11 6.06 -16.12
CA GLU A 98 0.56 6.20 -14.76
C GLU A 98 1.40 7.14 -13.88
N HIS A 99 2.64 7.40 -14.30
CA HIS A 99 3.58 8.28 -13.63
C HIS A 99 4.58 8.86 -14.65
N VAL A 100 5.15 10.02 -14.36
CA VAL A 100 6.16 10.67 -15.23
C VAL A 100 7.51 9.93 -15.29
N ASN A 101 7.74 8.98 -14.39
CA ASN A 101 8.96 8.17 -14.29
C ASN A 101 8.72 6.90 -13.45
N ASN A 102 9.71 6.03 -13.34
CA ASN A 102 9.64 4.78 -12.56
C ASN A 102 10.24 4.89 -11.15
N HIS A 103 10.32 6.07 -10.53
CA HIS A 103 10.94 6.20 -9.19
C HIS A 103 10.22 5.41 -8.09
N GLN A 104 8.91 5.19 -8.23
CA GLN A 104 8.15 4.33 -7.31
C GLN A 104 8.70 2.90 -7.28
N VAL A 105 9.08 2.36 -8.44
CA VAL A 105 9.68 1.02 -8.57
C VAL A 105 11.02 0.99 -7.84
N VAL A 106 11.92 1.91 -8.19
CA VAL A 106 13.26 1.98 -7.60
C VAL A 106 13.21 2.12 -6.08
N PHE A 107 12.27 2.91 -5.56
CA PHE A 107 12.11 3.08 -4.12
C PHE A 107 11.57 1.80 -3.46
N ALA A 108 10.52 1.19 -4.02
CA ALA A 108 9.97 -0.04 -3.47
C ALA A 108 10.99 -1.20 -3.48
N GLU A 109 11.78 -1.35 -4.54
CA GLU A 109 12.88 -2.32 -4.61
C GLU A 109 13.93 -2.07 -3.52
N LYS A 110 14.32 -0.81 -3.29
CA LYS A 110 15.26 -0.46 -2.20
C LYS A 110 14.69 -0.81 -0.83
N VAL A 111 13.39 -0.64 -0.62
CA VAL A 111 12.71 -0.99 0.63
C VAL A 111 12.73 -2.51 0.85
N VAL A 112 12.39 -3.30 -0.17
CA VAL A 112 12.51 -4.78 -0.14
C VAL A 112 13.95 -5.21 0.15
N ASN A 113 14.93 -4.63 -0.56
CA ASN A 113 16.36 -4.96 -0.38
C ASN A 113 16.91 -4.60 1.01
N LYS A 114 16.28 -3.65 1.70
CA LYS A 114 16.60 -3.31 3.09
C LYS A 114 15.94 -4.24 4.11
N GLY A 115 15.19 -5.24 3.67
CA GLY A 115 14.53 -6.23 4.54
C GLY A 115 13.19 -5.79 5.10
N TYR A 116 12.58 -4.72 4.56
CA TYR A 116 11.23 -4.34 4.97
C TYR A 116 10.20 -5.29 4.37
N PRO A 117 9.19 -5.70 5.15
CA PRO A 117 8.21 -6.67 4.70
C PRO A 117 7.13 -5.98 3.85
N ILE A 118 7.39 -5.81 2.56
CA ILE A 118 6.39 -5.39 1.57
C ILE A 118 6.27 -6.43 0.46
N LYS A 119 5.06 -6.65 -0.05
CA LYS A 119 4.81 -7.52 -1.22
C LYS A 119 4.83 -6.64 -2.47
N LEU A 120 5.98 -6.53 -3.13
CA LEU A 120 6.14 -5.70 -4.32
C LEU A 120 5.60 -6.41 -5.57
N VAL A 121 4.62 -5.80 -6.21
CA VAL A 121 3.97 -6.31 -7.43
C VAL A 121 4.69 -5.76 -8.67
N THR A 122 5.43 -6.63 -9.37
CA THR A 122 6.11 -6.26 -10.63
C THR A 122 5.25 -6.58 -11.86
N ASN A 123 4.44 -7.64 -11.78
CA ASN A 123 3.38 -7.95 -12.73
C ASN A 123 2.01 -7.85 -12.06
N ILE A 124 1.05 -7.18 -12.71
CA ILE A 124 -0.29 -6.94 -12.17
C ILE A 124 -1.06 -8.25 -11.94
N ASP A 125 -0.72 -9.31 -12.67
CA ASP A 125 -1.37 -10.61 -12.53
C ASP A 125 -0.99 -11.35 -11.25
N ASP A 126 0.13 -11.00 -10.62
CA ASP A 126 0.59 -11.59 -9.37
C ASP A 126 -0.19 -11.08 -8.14
N ILE A 127 -1.12 -10.13 -8.32
CA ILE A 127 -1.92 -9.59 -7.22
C ILE A 127 -2.72 -10.70 -6.53
N LEU A 128 -3.33 -11.60 -7.31
CA LEU A 128 -4.16 -12.66 -6.74
C LEU A 128 -3.33 -13.60 -5.86
N SER A 129 -2.16 -14.05 -6.33
CA SER A 129 -1.28 -14.91 -5.55
C SER A 129 -0.83 -14.22 -4.26
N PHE A 130 -0.54 -12.91 -4.27
CA PHE A 130 -0.21 -12.21 -3.03
C PHE A 130 -1.39 -12.08 -2.06
N ILE A 131 -2.63 -11.92 -2.56
CA ILE A 131 -3.83 -11.91 -1.72
C ILE A 131 -4.07 -13.29 -1.09
N GLU A 132 -3.83 -14.37 -1.84
CA GLU A 132 -3.96 -15.75 -1.38
C GLU A 132 -2.88 -16.14 -0.38
N GLU A 133 -1.62 -15.80 -0.64
CA GLU A 133 -0.49 -15.98 0.29
C GLU A 133 -0.69 -15.28 1.63
N TYR A 134 -1.48 -14.21 1.65
CA TYR A 134 -1.78 -13.47 2.87
C TYR A 134 -2.60 -14.29 3.89
N LYS A 135 -3.02 -15.51 3.55
CA LYS A 135 -3.71 -16.41 4.46
C LYS A 135 -2.70 -17.19 5.32
N GLU A 136 -2.84 -17.03 6.63
CA GLU A 136 -2.28 -17.86 7.73
C GLU A 136 -0.92 -17.46 8.37
N ASN A 137 0.07 -16.86 7.68
CA ASN A 137 1.40 -16.63 8.31
C ASN A 137 1.84 -15.16 8.52
N ASP A 138 1.20 -14.18 7.87
CA ASP A 138 1.68 -12.78 7.88
C ASP A 138 1.15 -11.94 9.06
N MET A 139 0.26 -12.50 9.90
CA MET A 139 -0.18 -11.87 11.16
C MET A 139 0.93 -11.85 12.23
N GLU A 140 1.93 -12.74 12.13
CA GLU A 140 3.05 -12.82 13.08
C GLU A 140 4.25 -11.94 12.70
N ARG A 141 4.33 -11.47 11.45
CA ARG A 141 5.43 -10.59 11.00
C ARG A 141 5.13 -9.14 11.39
N GLN A 142 5.13 -8.86 12.69
CA GLN A 142 5.14 -7.48 13.19
C GLN A 142 6.39 -6.78 12.65
N TYR A 143 6.18 -5.78 11.80
CA TYR A 143 7.23 -4.80 11.52
C TYR A 143 7.51 -4.03 12.82
N ASN A 144 8.65 -4.33 13.44
CA ASN A 144 9.13 -3.58 14.58
C ASN A 144 9.66 -2.23 14.11
N SER A 145 8.95 -1.17 14.45
CA SER A 145 9.38 0.18 14.15
C SER A 145 10.71 0.49 14.83
N HIS A 146 11.64 1.09 14.08
CA HIS A 146 12.91 1.54 14.62
C HIS A 146 12.81 2.90 15.34
N ASN A 147 11.59 3.47 15.42
CA ASN A 147 11.37 4.82 15.96
C ASN A 147 11.75 4.94 17.44
N GLU A 148 11.41 3.97 18.28
CA GLU A 148 11.73 4.03 19.71
C GLU A 148 13.24 4.08 19.94
N LYS A 149 13.99 3.22 19.22
CA LYS A 149 15.46 3.22 19.24
C LYS A 149 16.02 4.55 18.75
N PHE A 150 15.52 5.06 17.63
CA PHE A 150 15.96 6.35 17.10
C PHE A 150 15.72 7.50 18.10
N VAL A 151 14.54 7.56 18.72
CA VAL A 151 14.21 8.59 19.72
C VAL A 151 15.10 8.47 20.95
N ALA A 152 15.40 7.26 21.41
CA ALA A 152 16.33 7.03 22.52
C ALA A 152 17.76 7.50 22.17
N ASP A 153 18.28 7.09 21.02
CA ASP A 153 19.62 7.47 20.54
C ASP A 153 19.72 8.99 20.34
N PHE A 154 18.70 9.59 19.73
CA PHE A 154 18.66 11.04 19.48
C PHE A 154 18.57 11.84 20.79
N SER A 155 17.76 11.39 21.75
CA SER A 155 17.67 12.02 23.07
C SER A 155 19.02 12.00 23.78
N HIS A 156 19.76 10.89 23.68
CA HIS A 156 21.11 10.80 24.24
C HIS A 156 22.09 11.79 23.59
N ILE A 157 22.02 12.00 22.27
CA ILE A 157 22.81 13.03 21.57
C ILE A 157 22.48 14.42 22.12
N ILE A 158 21.19 14.77 22.23
CA ILE A 158 20.76 16.09 22.72
C ILE A 158 21.25 16.34 24.15
N VAL A 159 21.12 15.36 25.05
CA VAL A 159 21.62 15.50 26.44
C VAL A 159 23.12 15.78 26.48
N ASN A 160 23.91 15.17 25.59
CA ASN A 160 25.35 15.39 25.52
C ASN A 160 25.75 16.73 24.88
N MET A 161 24.86 17.37 24.11
CA MET A 161 25.11 18.70 23.52
C MET A 161 24.87 19.86 24.49
N VAL A 162 24.10 19.64 25.56
CA VAL A 162 23.73 20.67 26.55
C VAL A 162 24.62 20.62 27.81
N ARG A 163 25.58 19.70 27.85
CA ARG A 163 26.64 19.62 28.87
C ARG A 163 27.91 20.28 28.36
#